data_AF-A0A0F9QTB8-F1
#
_entry.id   AF-A0A0F9QTB8-F1
#
_cell.length_a   1.000
_cell.length_b   1.000
_cell.length_c   1.000
_cell.angle_alpha   90.00
_cell.angle_beta   90.00
_cell.angle_gamma   90.00
#
_symmetry.space_group_name_H-M   'P 1'
#
loop_
_entity.id
_entity.type
_entity.pdbx_description
1 polymer ?
#
loop_
_entity_poly.entity_id
_entity_poly.type
_entity_poly.pdbx_seq_one_letter_code
_entity_poly.pdbx_strand_id
1 'polypeptide(L)'
;MTKEKFFERNKNLVNRFVRGRLAKTGRTVHGTRATNAQLPRFLERKPTVDWDVFAKNPKKAAMNMEKFLDKKFRGDFFDVREGATKRLKVHKVFSNVTGDTHVDFSIPDRKVPTVSKRSVRFATLKDQFEKAKSNLKDPTKIFRTDKDRSLVRRVEKFEKLRGKKL
;
A
#
# COMPACT_ATOMS: atom_id res chain seq x y z
N MET A 1 4.36 -30.96 -9.56
CA MET A 1 4.80 -29.74 -8.82
C MET A 1 3.63 -29.28 -7.96
N THR A 2 3.82 -29.11 -6.64
CA THR A 2 2.72 -28.73 -5.73
C THR A 2 2.36 -27.25 -5.88
N LYS A 3 1.17 -26.86 -5.39
CA LYS A 3 0.68 -25.48 -5.37
C LYS A 3 1.65 -24.54 -4.65
N GLU A 4 2.19 -24.99 -3.52
CA GLU A 4 3.14 -24.26 -2.68
C GLU A 4 4.46 -24.04 -3.41
N LYS A 5 5.03 -25.10 -4.00
CA LYS A 5 6.28 -25.02 -4.77
C LYS A 5 6.14 -24.10 -5.99
N PHE A 6 4.98 -24.15 -6.66
CA PHE A 6 4.69 -23.25 -7.77
C PHE A 6 4.60 -21.79 -7.31
N PHE A 7 3.85 -21.51 -6.23
CA PHE A 7 3.69 -20.16 -5.70
C PHE A 7 5.02 -19.58 -5.25
N GLU A 8 5.80 -20.33 -4.48
CA GLU A 8 7.09 -19.90 -3.95
C GLU A 8 8.07 -19.53 -5.08
N ARG A 9 8.14 -20.36 -6.13
CA ARG A 9 8.95 -20.08 -7.33
C ARG A 9 8.54 -18.78 -8.03
N ASN A 10 7.26 -18.41 -7.94
CA ASN A 10 6.66 -17.29 -8.68
C ASN A 10 6.28 -16.08 -7.80
N LYS A 11 6.58 -16.09 -6.49
CA LYS A 11 6.11 -15.08 -5.52
C LYS A 11 6.50 -13.64 -5.90
N ASN A 12 7.67 -13.48 -6.53
CA ASN A 12 8.16 -12.18 -7.00
C ASN A 12 7.29 -11.59 -8.13
N LEU A 13 6.54 -12.41 -8.87
CA LEU A 13 5.63 -11.96 -9.91
C LEU A 13 4.37 -11.28 -9.36
N VAL A 14 3.96 -11.59 -8.11
CA VAL A 14 2.79 -10.95 -7.48
C VAL A 14 2.96 -9.44 -7.48
N ASN A 15 4.09 -8.94 -6.98
CA ASN A 15 4.40 -7.50 -6.96
C ASN A 15 4.40 -6.88 -8.36
N ARG A 16 4.90 -7.60 -9.37
CA ARG A 16 4.92 -7.14 -10.77
C ARG A 16 3.50 -7.00 -11.32
N PHE A 17 2.64 -8.00 -11.07
CA PHE A 17 1.25 -8.00 -11.54
C PHE A 17 0.40 -6.96 -10.82
N VAL A 18 0.51 -6.86 -9.50
CA VAL A 18 -0.19 -5.82 -8.71
C VAL A 18 0.20 -4.43 -9.21
N ARG A 19 1.50 -4.14 -9.33
CA ARG A 19 1.97 -2.83 -9.85
C ARG A 19 1.41 -2.54 -11.24
N GLY A 20 1.46 -3.52 -12.15
CA GLY A 20 0.93 -3.38 -13.51
C GLY A 20 -0.58 -3.13 -13.54
N ARG A 21 -1.34 -3.78 -12.65
CA ARG A 21 -2.78 -3.57 -12.51
C ARG A 21 -3.09 -2.18 -11.93
N LEU A 22 -2.32 -1.72 -10.96
CA LEU A 22 -2.47 -0.38 -10.38
C LEU A 22 -2.18 0.72 -11.41
N ALA A 23 -1.13 0.54 -12.23
CA ALA A 23 -0.82 1.48 -13.32
C ALA A 23 -1.98 1.61 -14.32
N LYS A 24 -2.65 0.50 -14.65
CA LYS A 24 -3.80 0.51 -15.58
C LYS A 24 -5.07 1.08 -14.98
N THR A 25 -5.30 0.88 -13.68
CA THR A 25 -6.56 1.29 -13.04
C THR A 25 -6.53 2.71 -12.48
N GLY A 26 -5.36 3.34 -12.39
CA GLY A 26 -5.22 4.71 -11.89
C GLY A 26 -5.61 4.89 -10.42
N ARG A 27 -5.73 3.79 -9.66
CA ARG A 27 -6.01 3.86 -8.21
C ARG A 27 -4.81 4.44 -7.46
N THR A 28 -5.10 5.16 -6.39
CA THR A 28 -4.07 5.84 -5.59
C THR A 28 -3.47 4.91 -4.56
N VAL A 29 -2.18 4.64 -4.67
CA VAL A 29 -1.40 3.95 -3.65
C VAL A 29 -1.04 4.93 -2.54
N HIS A 30 -1.14 4.51 -1.28
CA HIS A 30 -0.76 5.32 -0.11
C HIS A 30 0.21 4.56 0.81
N GLY A 31 0.45 5.10 2.01
CA GLY A 31 1.24 4.43 3.03
C GLY A 31 2.72 4.31 2.69
N THR A 32 3.35 3.25 3.19
CA THR A 32 4.82 3.15 3.16
C THR A 32 5.36 3.05 1.73
N ARG A 33 4.67 2.33 0.82
CA ARG A 33 5.07 2.26 -0.59
C ARG A 33 5.01 3.61 -1.29
N ALA A 34 3.96 4.41 -1.03
CA ALA A 34 3.85 5.75 -1.60
C ALA A 34 4.91 6.70 -1.06
N THR A 35 5.22 6.59 0.24
CA THR A 35 6.29 7.35 0.89
C THR A 35 7.65 6.99 0.28
N ASN A 36 7.99 5.70 0.22
CA ASN A 36 9.25 5.22 -0.35
C ASN A 36 9.42 5.60 -1.83
N ALA A 37 8.33 5.59 -2.62
CA ALA A 37 8.39 5.99 -4.03
C ALA A 37 8.80 7.47 -4.26
N GLN A 38 8.78 8.29 -3.21
CA GLN A 38 9.09 9.73 -3.27
C GLN A 38 10.31 10.11 -2.41
N LEU A 39 10.82 9.20 -1.58
CA LEU A 39 12.03 9.40 -0.78
C LEU A 39 13.26 8.80 -1.48
N PRO A 40 14.47 9.31 -1.20
CA PRO A 40 15.70 8.67 -1.66
C PRO A 40 15.89 7.32 -0.97
N ARG A 41 16.59 6.38 -1.63
CA ARG A 41 16.70 4.97 -1.21
C ARG A 41 17.18 4.76 0.24
N PHE A 42 18.07 5.62 0.73
CA PHE A 42 18.60 5.54 2.10
C PHE A 42 17.62 6.04 3.19
N LEU A 43 16.49 6.65 2.81
CA LEU A 43 15.39 7.04 3.71
C LEU A 43 14.15 6.16 3.52
N GLU A 44 14.22 5.12 2.69
CA GLU A 44 13.14 4.16 2.55
C GLU A 44 13.01 3.31 3.82
N ARG A 45 11.77 2.97 4.18
CA ARG A 45 11.49 1.96 5.21
C ARG A 45 11.42 0.60 4.53
N LYS A 46 12.19 -0.38 5.03
CA LYS A 46 12.15 -1.79 4.58
C LYS A 46 11.72 -2.71 5.74
N PRO A 47 11.09 -3.87 5.47
CA PRO A 47 10.50 -4.29 4.18
C PRO A 47 9.12 -3.62 3.94
N THR A 48 8.70 -3.54 2.67
CA THR A 48 7.31 -3.21 2.29
C THR A 48 6.81 -4.27 1.31
N VAL A 49 5.93 -5.14 1.79
CA VAL A 49 5.44 -6.29 1.01
C VAL A 49 4.03 -6.01 0.48
N ASP A 50 3.21 -5.34 1.28
CA ASP A 50 1.83 -4.98 1.02
C ASP A 50 1.68 -3.67 0.22
N TRP A 51 0.62 -3.61 -0.59
CA TRP A 51 0.20 -2.41 -1.31
C TRP A 51 -1.04 -1.82 -0.65
N ASP A 52 -0.89 -0.68 0.02
CA ASP A 52 -2.03 0.12 0.51
C ASP A 52 -2.64 0.95 -0.62
N VAL A 53 -3.93 0.76 -0.92
CA VAL A 53 -4.59 1.35 -2.09
C VAL A 53 -5.95 1.94 -1.73
N PHE A 54 -6.19 3.19 -2.14
CA PHE A 54 -7.51 3.79 -2.03
C PHE A 54 -8.44 3.36 -3.17
N ALA A 55 -9.68 3.03 -2.82
CA ALA A 55 -10.75 2.69 -3.76
C ALA A 55 -12.11 3.17 -3.24
N LYS A 56 -12.96 3.69 -4.14
CA LYS A 56 -14.35 4.08 -3.81
C LYS A 56 -15.19 2.89 -3.31
N ASN A 57 -14.95 1.70 -3.86
CA ASN A 57 -15.56 0.44 -3.42
C ASN A 57 -14.45 -0.59 -3.17
N PRO A 58 -13.94 -0.68 -1.91
CA PRO A 58 -12.82 -1.56 -1.58
C PRO A 58 -13.11 -3.04 -1.82
N LYS A 59 -14.30 -3.52 -1.44
CA LYS A 59 -14.71 -4.92 -1.64
C LYS A 59 -14.62 -5.31 -3.11
N LYS A 60 -15.27 -4.53 -3.98
CA LYS A 60 -15.22 -4.76 -5.44
C LYS A 60 -13.81 -4.62 -6.00
N ALA A 61 -12.98 -3.72 -5.45
CA ALA A 61 -11.59 -3.58 -5.88
C ALA A 61 -10.72 -4.79 -5.50
N ALA A 62 -10.89 -5.32 -4.29
CA ALA A 62 -10.21 -6.50 -3.80
C ALA A 62 -10.58 -7.74 -4.61
N MET A 63 -11.88 -8.01 -4.80
CA MET A 63 -12.35 -9.15 -5.61
C MET A 63 -11.87 -9.07 -7.07
N ASN A 64 -11.78 -7.87 -7.65
CA ASN A 64 -11.23 -7.70 -8.99
C ASN A 64 -9.71 -7.91 -9.06
N MET A 65 -8.99 -7.68 -7.95
CA MET A 65 -7.55 -7.91 -7.87
C MET A 65 -7.26 -9.40 -7.66
N GLU A 66 -7.96 -10.05 -6.74
CA GLU A 66 -7.97 -11.50 -6.51
C GLU A 66 -8.17 -12.26 -7.83
N LYS A 67 -9.33 -12.09 -8.50
CA LYS A 67 -9.62 -12.71 -9.81
C LYS A 67 -8.55 -12.44 -10.86
N PHE A 68 -7.95 -11.25 -10.85
CA PHE A 68 -6.87 -10.91 -11.76
C PHE A 68 -5.58 -11.68 -11.44
N LEU A 69 -5.21 -11.81 -10.18
CA LEU A 69 -4.03 -12.54 -9.74
C LEU A 69 -4.22 -14.05 -9.93
N ASP A 70 -5.37 -14.62 -9.56
CA ASP A 70 -5.68 -16.04 -9.82
C ASP A 70 -5.61 -16.37 -11.30
N LYS A 71 -6.16 -15.51 -12.17
CA LYS A 71 -6.02 -15.66 -13.62
C LYS A 71 -4.56 -15.65 -14.08
N LYS A 72 -3.70 -14.86 -13.43
CA LYS A 72 -2.26 -14.81 -13.75
C LYS A 72 -1.49 -16.02 -13.24
N PHE A 73 -1.90 -16.58 -12.12
CA PHE A 73 -1.30 -17.77 -11.52
C PHE A 73 -1.97 -19.08 -11.99
N ARG A 74 -3.05 -19.00 -12.78
CA ARG A 74 -3.80 -20.13 -13.35
C ARG A 74 -4.32 -21.09 -12.28
N GLY A 75 -4.85 -20.55 -11.20
CA GLY A 75 -5.46 -21.33 -10.11
C GLY A 75 -5.97 -20.42 -9.00
N ASP A 76 -6.56 -21.04 -7.99
CA ASP A 76 -7.00 -20.38 -6.75
C ASP A 76 -5.80 -20.23 -5.81
N PHE A 77 -5.12 -19.09 -5.87
CA PHE A 77 -3.97 -18.76 -5.02
C PHE A 77 -4.24 -17.60 -4.07
N PHE A 78 -5.30 -16.84 -4.32
CA PHE A 78 -5.62 -15.64 -3.57
C PHE A 78 -7.08 -15.66 -3.14
N ASP A 79 -7.36 -14.97 -2.05
CA ASP A 79 -8.73 -14.77 -1.56
C ASP A 79 -8.84 -13.38 -0.93
N VAL A 80 -10.07 -12.94 -0.67
CA VAL A 80 -10.41 -11.62 -0.13
C VAL A 80 -10.98 -11.74 1.28
N ARG A 81 -10.31 -11.10 2.23
CA ARG A 81 -10.74 -11.03 3.63
C ARG A 81 -11.03 -9.58 4.01
N GLU A 82 -12.03 -9.39 4.85
CA GLU A 82 -12.22 -8.11 5.52
C GLU A 82 -11.15 -7.93 6.60
N GLY A 83 -10.61 -6.72 6.72
CA GLY A 83 -9.65 -6.38 7.76
C GLY A 83 -10.31 -6.40 9.14
N ALA A 84 -9.60 -6.89 10.16
CA ALA A 84 -10.14 -7.09 11.51
C ALA A 84 -10.57 -5.80 12.25
N THR A 85 -10.24 -4.61 11.73
CA THR A 85 -10.53 -3.34 12.41
C THR A 85 -11.93 -2.83 12.05
N LYS A 86 -12.83 -2.80 13.05
CA LYS A 86 -14.19 -2.21 12.93
C LYS A 86 -14.18 -0.71 12.52
N ARG A 87 -13.06 -0.01 12.73
CA ARG A 87 -12.93 1.45 12.50
C ARG A 87 -12.66 1.83 11.05
N LEU A 88 -12.12 0.92 10.24
CA LEU A 88 -11.76 1.17 8.83
C LEU A 88 -12.16 -0.05 8.03
N LYS A 89 -13.12 0.11 7.12
CA LYS A 89 -13.51 -0.93 6.17
C LYS A 89 -12.38 -1.13 5.15
N VAL A 90 -11.47 -2.05 5.48
CA VAL A 90 -10.36 -2.47 4.62
C VAL A 90 -10.68 -3.85 4.07
N HIS A 91 -10.47 -4.06 2.77
CA HIS A 91 -10.57 -5.38 2.15
C HIS A 91 -9.19 -5.77 1.63
N LYS A 92 -8.73 -6.94 2.05
CA LYS A 92 -7.37 -7.43 1.84
C LYS A 92 -7.38 -8.55 0.84
N VAL A 93 -6.41 -8.54 -0.08
CA VAL A 93 -6.09 -9.69 -0.93
C VAL A 93 -4.91 -10.41 -0.32
N PHE A 94 -5.10 -11.66 0.06
CA PHE A 94 -4.07 -12.47 0.71
C PHE A 94 -3.78 -13.74 -0.08
N SER A 95 -2.62 -14.34 0.16
CA SER A 95 -2.22 -15.62 -0.41
C SER A 95 -2.86 -16.77 0.37
N ASN A 96 -3.54 -17.67 -0.33
CA ASN A 96 -4.05 -18.94 0.22
C ASN A 96 -2.92 -19.93 0.51
N VAL A 97 -1.69 -19.65 0.07
CA VAL A 97 -0.51 -20.50 0.28
C VAL A 97 0.28 -20.05 1.50
N THR A 98 0.57 -18.76 1.63
CA THR A 98 1.43 -18.23 2.70
C THR A 98 0.66 -17.53 3.81
N GLY A 99 -0.60 -17.17 3.59
CA GLY A 99 -1.39 -16.33 4.50
C GLY A 99 -1.01 -14.84 4.42
N ASP A 100 -0.01 -14.47 3.61
CA ASP A 100 0.47 -13.10 3.54
C ASP A 100 -0.52 -12.18 2.82
N THR A 101 -0.62 -10.95 3.31
CA THR A 101 -1.37 -9.89 2.66
C THR A 101 -0.52 -9.23 1.56
N HIS A 102 -1.10 -9.08 0.37
CA HIS A 102 -0.44 -8.45 -0.77
C HIS A 102 -0.99 -7.08 -1.11
N VAL A 103 -2.30 -6.86 -0.93
CA VAL A 103 -2.95 -5.59 -1.26
C VAL A 103 -4.07 -5.29 -0.27
N ASP A 104 -4.04 -4.10 0.32
CA ASP A 104 -5.08 -3.58 1.21
C ASP A 104 -5.85 -2.47 0.50
N PHE A 105 -7.15 -2.65 0.30
CA PHE A 105 -8.03 -1.63 -0.25
C PHE A 105 -8.81 -0.92 0.84
N SER A 106 -8.80 0.41 0.84
CA SER A 106 -9.55 1.23 1.79
C SER A 106 -10.26 2.41 1.12
N ILE A 107 -11.25 2.98 1.79
CA ILE A 107 -11.92 4.22 1.33
C ILE A 107 -11.09 5.41 1.84
N PRO A 108 -10.74 6.39 0.99
CA PRO A 108 -10.10 7.61 1.47
C PRO A 108 -11.09 8.44 2.28
N ASP A 109 -10.65 8.96 3.43
CA ASP A 109 -11.44 9.84 4.31
C ASP A 109 -11.49 11.30 3.83
N ARG A 110 -10.77 11.61 2.75
CA ARG A 110 -10.63 12.96 2.19
C ARG A 110 -10.22 12.89 0.71
N LYS A 111 -10.19 14.05 0.05
CA LYS A 111 -9.51 14.18 -1.25
C LYS A 111 -8.00 14.02 -1.06
N VAL A 112 -7.40 13.06 -1.74
CA VAL A 112 -5.96 12.74 -1.62
C VAL A 112 -5.22 13.31 -2.84
N PRO A 113 -4.35 14.32 -2.67
CA PRO A 113 -3.47 14.79 -3.74
C PRO A 113 -2.52 13.67 -4.18
N THR A 114 -2.26 13.58 -5.48
CA THR A 114 -1.48 12.48 -6.04
C THR A 114 -0.36 12.90 -6.97
N VAL A 115 0.68 12.08 -7.04
CA VAL A 115 1.77 12.15 -8.02
C VAL A 115 1.90 10.82 -8.76
N SER A 116 2.19 10.88 -10.06
CA SER A 116 2.45 9.68 -10.86
C SER A 116 3.95 9.36 -10.88
N LYS A 117 4.32 8.12 -10.54
CA LYS A 117 5.69 7.60 -10.68
C LYS A 117 5.63 6.23 -11.35
N ARG A 118 6.35 6.06 -12.47
CA ARG A 118 6.32 4.80 -13.26
C ARG A 118 4.89 4.34 -13.58
N SER A 119 4.06 5.30 -14.01
CA SER A 119 2.64 5.11 -14.36
C SER A 119 1.72 4.64 -13.24
N VAL A 120 2.20 4.57 -11.99
CA VAL A 120 1.37 4.32 -10.81
C VAL A 120 1.10 5.64 -10.10
N ARG A 121 -0.15 5.83 -9.67
CA ARG A 121 -0.59 7.00 -8.91
C ARG A 121 -0.33 6.78 -7.42
N PHE A 122 0.42 7.67 -6.79
CA PHE A 122 0.75 7.64 -5.36
C PHE A 122 0.20 8.87 -4.65
N ALA A 123 -0.23 8.73 -3.39
CA ALA A 123 -0.51 9.85 -2.51
C ALA A 123 0.77 10.68 -2.35
N THR A 124 0.68 12.00 -2.44
CA THR A 124 1.86 12.88 -2.34
C THR A 124 2.55 12.72 -0.98
N LEU A 125 3.86 12.92 -0.95
CA LEU A 125 4.64 12.90 0.28
C LEU A 125 4.16 13.96 1.27
N LYS A 126 3.77 15.14 0.76
CA LYS A 126 3.20 16.25 1.54
C LYS A 126 1.90 15.84 2.24
N ASP A 127 0.94 15.27 1.53
CA ASP A 127 -0.33 14.81 2.14
C ASP A 127 -0.09 13.76 3.22
N GLN A 128 0.82 12.81 2.97
CA GLN A 128 1.15 11.78 3.96
C GLN A 128 1.86 12.34 5.19
N PHE A 129 2.74 13.33 5.01
CA PHE A 129 3.43 14.02 6.09
C PHE A 129 2.47 14.81 6.98
N GLU A 130 1.60 15.62 6.39
CA GLU A 130 0.61 16.40 7.16
C GLU A 130 -0.39 15.50 7.88
N LYS A 131 -0.84 14.40 7.24
CA LYS A 131 -1.71 13.43 7.91
C LYS A 131 -0.99 12.73 9.07
N ALA A 132 0.28 12.37 8.92
CA ALA A 132 1.06 11.77 10.00
C ALA A 132 1.20 12.73 11.19
N LYS A 133 1.50 14.02 10.94
CA LYS A 133 1.55 15.04 11.98
C LYS A 133 0.20 15.23 12.69
N SER A 134 -0.90 15.22 11.93
CA SER A 134 -2.25 15.29 12.50
C SER A 134 -2.58 14.06 13.35
N ASN A 135 -2.28 12.84 12.88
CA ASN A 135 -2.51 11.62 13.63
C ASN A 135 -1.70 11.58 14.95
N LEU A 136 -0.48 12.11 14.97
CA LEU A 136 0.35 12.15 16.17
C LEU A 136 -0.21 13.06 17.28
N LYS A 137 -1.14 13.96 16.94
CA LYS A 137 -1.87 14.81 17.89
C LYS A 137 -3.20 14.18 18.33
N ASP A 138 -3.65 13.12 17.66
CA ASP A 138 -4.93 12.46 17.90
C ASP A 138 -4.73 11.21 18.77
N PRO A 139 -5.18 11.21 20.04
CA PRO A 139 -5.00 10.07 20.95
C PRO A 139 -5.72 8.80 20.45
N THR A 140 -6.76 8.93 19.61
CA THR A 140 -7.47 7.76 19.04
C THR A 140 -6.63 7.01 18.00
N LYS A 141 -5.52 7.60 17.52
CA LYS A 141 -4.60 7.04 16.53
C LYS A 141 -3.32 6.48 17.15
N ILE A 142 -3.31 6.17 18.45
CA ILE A 142 -2.13 5.66 19.15
C ILE A 142 -1.46 4.44 18.46
N PHE A 143 -2.26 3.58 17.84
CA PHE A 143 -1.80 2.41 17.06
C PHE A 143 -0.97 2.76 15.81
N ARG A 144 -0.95 4.04 15.40
CA ARG A 144 -0.14 4.56 14.29
C ARG A 144 1.13 5.27 14.72
N THR A 145 1.28 5.57 16.01
CA THR A 145 2.31 6.48 16.53
C THR A 145 3.70 6.18 16.00
N ASP A 146 4.16 4.93 16.08
CA ASP A 146 5.52 4.57 15.63
C ASP A 146 5.69 4.71 14.12
N LYS A 147 4.66 4.33 13.35
CA LYS A 147 4.68 4.45 11.88
C LYS A 147 4.71 5.92 11.47
N ASP A 148 3.89 6.75 12.10
CA ASP A 148 3.76 8.16 11.76
C ASP A 148 4.99 8.96 12.24
N ARG A 149 5.55 8.68 13.43
CA ARG A 149 6.85 9.24 13.89
C ARG A 149 7.99 8.89 12.93
N SER A 150 8.07 7.63 12.50
CA SER A 150 9.07 7.19 11.52
C SER A 150 8.94 7.91 10.19
N LEU A 151 7.71 8.14 9.69
CA LEU A 151 7.47 8.91 8.48
C LEU A 151 7.94 10.36 8.65
N VAL A 152 7.49 11.04 9.72
CA VAL A 152 7.83 12.44 10.00
C VAL A 152 9.35 12.64 10.03
N ARG A 153 10.08 11.83 10.82
CA ARG A 153 11.54 11.93 10.92
C ARG A 153 12.25 11.77 9.57
N ARG A 154 11.79 10.85 8.72
CA ARG A 154 12.39 10.60 7.40
C ARG A 154 12.11 11.73 6.43
N VAL A 155 10.90 12.30 6.47
CA VAL A 155 10.54 13.46 5.65
C VAL A 155 11.30 14.70 6.10
N GLU A 156 11.42 14.98 7.40
CA GLU A 156 12.20 16.11 7.90
C GLU A 156 13.69 15.99 7.52
N LYS A 157 14.27 14.79 7.61
CA LYS A 157 15.63 14.54 7.12
C LYS A 157 15.75 14.80 5.62
N PHE A 158 14.74 14.41 4.83
CA PHE A 158 14.70 14.69 3.40
C PHE A 158 14.60 16.19 3.08
N GLU A 159 13.76 16.94 3.80
CA GLU A 159 13.64 18.40 3.65
C GLU A 159 14.95 19.11 3.99
N LYS A 160 15.61 18.71 5.08
CA LYS A 160 16.94 19.23 5.46
C LYS A 160 17.97 19.03 4.35
N LEU A 161 18.05 17.82 3.79
CA LEU A 161 18.98 17.50 2.69
C LEU A 161 18.67 18.27 1.40
N ARG A 162 17.41 18.63 1.17
CA ARG A 162 16.99 19.42 -0.01
C ARG A 162 17.14 20.93 0.18
N GLY A 163 17.30 21.40 1.42
CA GLY A 163 17.25 22.83 1.75
C GLY A 163 15.88 23.49 1.53
N LYS A 164 14.79 22.71 1.36
CA LYS A 164 13.44 23.24 1.12
C LYS A 164 12.35 22.31 1.66
N LYS A 165 11.29 22.90 2.24
CA LYS A 165 10.07 22.21 2.70
C LYS A 165 9.19 21.72 1.55
N LEU A 166 8.36 20.70 1.80
CA LEU A 166 7.42 20.09 0.84
C LEU A 166 6.20 20.95 0.50
#